data_AF-A0A1I3BXF8-F1
#
_entry.id   AF-A0A1I3BXF8-F1
#
_cell.length_a   1.000
_cell.length_b   1.000
_cell.length_c   1.000
_cell.angle_alpha   90.00
_cell.angle_beta   90.00
_cell.angle_gamma   90.00
#
_symmetry.space_group_name_H-M   'P 1'
#
loop_
_entity.id
_entity.type
_entity.pdbx_description
1 polymer ?
#
loop_
_entity_poly.entity_id
_entity_poly.type
_entity_poly.pdbx_seq_one_letter_code
_entity_poly.pdbx_strand_id
1 'polypeptide(L)' 'MNTKPDTHPAPILSPSPSRTAMSTDLIEFRMAWWFKLYMLGVTTMCLLTGCEPQQEKSLYWCQKAIRASCNGKPVKI' A
#
# COMPACT_ATOMS: atom_id res chain seq x y z
N MET A 1 2.43 -27.01 68.42
CA MET A 1 2.78 -27.53 67.08
C MET A 1 1.72 -27.02 66.11
N ASN A 2 2.00 -25.91 65.43
CA ASN A 2 1.05 -25.26 64.52
C ASN A 2 1.44 -25.60 63.08
N THR A 3 0.58 -26.33 62.37
CA THR A 3 0.68 -26.62 60.96
C THR A 3 0.22 -25.41 60.15
N LYS A 4 1.12 -24.81 59.38
CA LYS A 4 0.80 -23.77 58.39
C LYS A 4 0.86 -24.43 56.99
N PRO A 5 -0.16 -24.26 56.14
CA PRO A 5 -0.26 -24.97 54.87
C PRO A 5 0.65 -24.36 53.79
N ASP A 6 1.18 -25.25 52.96
CA ASP A 6 2.03 -24.97 51.81
C ASP A 6 1.38 -24.01 50.81
N THR A 7 2.03 -22.88 50.56
CA THR A 7 1.70 -22.00 49.44
C THR A 7 2.71 -22.27 48.33
N HIS A 8 2.36 -23.17 47.42
CA HIS A 8 3.03 -23.29 46.13
C HIS A 8 2.73 -22.04 45.29
N PRO A 9 3.72 -21.32 44.75
CA PRO A 9 3.45 -20.35 43.70
C PRO A 9 3.12 -21.11 42.41
N ALA A 10 1.90 -20.88 41.89
CA ALA A 10 1.50 -21.39 40.60
C ALA A 10 2.43 -20.85 39.49
N PRO A 11 2.76 -21.67 38.46
CA PRO A 11 3.44 -21.17 37.28
C PRO A 11 2.48 -20.22 36.54
N ILE A 12 2.87 -18.96 36.42
CA ILE A 12 2.16 -17.99 35.59
C ILE A 12 2.31 -18.45 34.14
N LEU A 13 1.25 -19.08 33.63
CA LEU A 13 1.04 -19.36 32.23
C LEU A 13 0.82 -18.02 31.51
N SER A 14 1.91 -17.35 31.12
CA SER A 14 1.83 -16.19 30.23
C SER A 14 1.46 -16.69 28.83
N PRO A 15 0.30 -16.31 28.27
CA PRO A 15 -0.06 -16.67 26.90
C PRO A 15 0.85 -15.89 25.96
N SER A 16 1.64 -16.62 25.18
CA SER A 16 2.15 -16.10 23.92
C SER A 16 0.95 -15.90 22.98
N PRO A 17 0.82 -14.72 22.36
CA PRO A 17 0.76 -14.74 20.93
C PRO A 17 1.70 -13.67 20.36
N SER A 18 2.67 -14.14 19.58
CA SER A 18 3.02 -13.61 18.27
C SER A 18 2.24 -12.34 17.85
N ARG A 19 2.69 -11.17 18.29
CA ARG A 19 2.50 -9.94 17.50
C ARG A 19 3.73 -9.76 16.65
N THR A 20 3.80 -10.56 15.60
CA THR A 20 4.34 -10.06 14.34
C THR A 20 3.47 -8.84 14.05
N ALA A 21 3.98 -7.65 14.36
CA ALA A 21 3.36 -6.43 13.89
C ALA A 21 3.41 -6.56 12.36
N MET A 22 2.32 -7.03 11.76
CA MET A 22 2.12 -6.86 10.33
C MET A 22 2.08 -5.35 10.17
N SER A 23 3.23 -4.77 9.82
CA SER A 23 3.30 -3.45 9.24
C SER A 23 2.30 -3.50 8.11
N THR A 24 1.13 -2.94 8.35
CA THR A 24 0.09 -2.85 7.34
C THR A 24 0.67 -1.88 6.35
N ASP A 25 1.35 -2.42 5.33
CA ASP A 25 2.02 -1.61 4.33
C ASP A 25 0.94 -0.81 3.61
N LEU A 26 0.77 0.44 4.05
CA LEU A 26 -0.22 1.36 3.51
C LEU A 26 0.39 1.91 2.24
N ILE A 27 -0.06 1.35 1.12
CA ILE A 27 0.30 1.82 -0.21
C ILE A 27 -0.73 2.89 -0.60
N GLU A 28 -0.31 4.15 -0.54
CA GLU A 28 -1.10 5.29 -0.98
C GLU A 28 -0.71 5.64 -2.42
N PHE A 29 -1.70 5.60 -3.32
CA PHE A 29 -1.54 6.03 -4.70
C PHE A 29 -2.15 7.42 -4.87
N ARG A 30 -1.32 8.40 -5.23
CA ARG A 30 -1.74 9.76 -5.54
C ARG A 30 -1.59 9.98 -7.04
N MET A 31 -2.69 10.31 -7.71
CA MET A 31 -2.69 10.65 -9.12
C MET A 31 -2.78 12.16 -9.31
N ALA A 32 -2.10 12.68 -10.33
CA ALA A 32 -2.24 14.06 -10.72
C ALA A 32 -3.64 14.33 -11.29
N TRP A 33 -4.27 15.42 -10.87
CA TRP A 33 -5.61 15.82 -11.32
C TRP A 33 -5.79 15.88 -12.85
N TRP A 34 -4.76 16.35 -13.57
CA TRP A 34 -4.75 16.50 -15.02
C TRP A 34 -4.68 15.16 -15.76
N PHE A 35 -4.30 14.07 -15.07
CA PHE A 35 -4.16 12.74 -15.66
C PHE A 35 -5.49 12.19 -16.19
N LYS A 36 -6.60 12.50 -15.51
CA LYS A 36 -7.94 12.09 -15.98
C LYS A 36 -8.28 12.68 -17.34
N LEU A 37 -7.97 13.97 -17.55
CA LEU A 37 -8.19 14.64 -18.83
C LEU A 37 -7.26 14.11 -19.91
N TYR A 38 -6.01 13.79 -19.57
CA TYR A 38 -5.08 13.15 -20.48
C TYR A 38 -5.58 11.78 -20.97
N MET A 39 -5.98 10.90 -20.05
CA MET A 39 -6.51 9.58 -20.40
C MET A 39 -7.78 9.70 -21.25
N LEU A 40 -8.68 10.63 -20.91
CA LEU A 40 -9.87 10.91 -21.72
C LEU A 40 -9.48 11.29 -23.15
N GLY A 41 -8.55 12.25 -23.32
CA GLY A 41 -8.10 12.70 -24.64
C GLY A 41 -7.43 11.60 -25.47
N VAL A 42 -6.58 10.78 -24.83
CA VAL A 42 -5.93 9.63 -25.48
C VAL A 42 -6.96 8.59 -25.91
N THR A 43 -7.90 8.22 -25.03
CA THR A 43 -8.96 7.27 -25.36
C THR A 43 -9.86 7.79 -26.47
N THR A 44 -10.27 9.07 -26.43
CA THR A 44 -11.08 9.68 -27.49
C THR A 44 -10.35 9.69 -28.83
N MET A 45 -9.06 10.05 -28.86
CA MET A 45 -8.26 9.99 -30.09
C MET A 45 -8.14 8.57 -30.63
N CYS A 46 -7.89 7.59 -29.75
CA CYS A 46 -7.80 6.19 -30.14
C CYS A 46 -9.13 5.69 -30.75
N LEU A 47 -10.27 6.09 -30.18
CA LEU A 47 -11.60 5.75 -30.71
C LEU A 47 -11.92 6.44 -32.04
N LEU A 48 -11.51 7.71 -32.21
CA LEU A 48 -11.80 8.49 -33.42
C LEU A 48 -10.91 8.12 -34.60
N THR A 49 -9.63 7.87 -34.35
CA THR A 49 -8.63 7.65 -35.40
C THR A 49 -8.36 6.17 -35.63
N GLY A 50 -8.68 5.29 -34.68
CA GLY A 50 -8.27 3.89 -34.69
C GLY A 50 -6.76 3.70 -34.54
N CYS A 51 -5.99 4.79 -34.37
CA CYS A 51 -4.55 4.73 -34.22
C CYS A 51 -4.17 4.49 -32.75
N GLU A 52 -3.23 3.58 -32.55
CA GLU A 52 -2.71 3.30 -31.22
C GLU A 52 -1.84 4.48 -30.73
N PRO A 53 -2.02 4.94 -29.48
CA PRO A 53 -1.19 6.01 -28.94
C PRO A 53 0.26 5.54 -28.84
N GLN A 54 1.21 6.44 -29.10
CA GLN A 54 2.63 6.13 -28.95
C GLN A 54 2.91 5.70 -27.51
N GLN A 55 3.26 4.42 -27.33
CA GLN A 55 3.31 3.76 -26.04
C GLN A 55 4.34 4.40 -25.11
N GLU A 56 5.52 4.75 -25.62
CA GLU A 56 6.59 5.42 -24.86
C GLU A 56 6.14 6.76 -24.26
N LYS A 57 5.47 7.60 -25.05
CA LYS A 57 4.97 8.90 -24.57
C LYS A 57 3.89 8.71 -23.53
N SER A 58 3.00 7.74 -23.75
CA SER A 58 1.92 7.42 -22.83
C SER A 58 2.46 6.93 -21.49
N LEU A 59 3.44 6.02 -21.51
CA LEU A 59 4.15 5.55 -20.33
C LEU A 59 4.84 6.68 -19.57
N TYR A 60 5.55 7.56 -20.27
CA TYR A 60 6.22 8.70 -19.65
C TYR A 60 5.23 9.59 -18.87
N TRP A 61 4.08 9.91 -19.47
CA TRP A 61 3.07 10.73 -18.82
C TRP A 61 2.36 9.99 -17.68
N CYS A 62 2.10 8.69 -17.82
CA CYS A 62 1.55 7.85 -16.76
C CYS A 62 2.48 7.79 -15.54
N GLN A 63 3.78 7.55 -15.73
CA GLN A 63 4.77 7.55 -14.65
C GLN A 63 4.85 8.92 -13.95
N LYS A 64 4.74 10.01 -14.71
CA LYS A 64 4.79 11.36 -14.15
C LYS A 64 3.52 11.71 -13.37
N ALA A 65 2.38 11.15 -13.78
CA ALA A 65 1.07 11.38 -13.18
C ALA A 65 0.82 10.53 -11.93
N ILE A 66 1.34 9.30 -11.88
CA ILE A 66 1.12 8.36 -10.79
C ILE A 66 2.28 8.48 -9.81
N ARG A 67 1.97 8.82 -8.56
CA ARG A 67 2.93 8.81 -7.45
C ARG A 67 2.49 7.78 -6.43
N ALA A 68 3.36 6.84 -6.11
CA ALA A 68 3.12 5.86 -5.05
C ALA A 68 3.90 6.25 -3.79
N SER A 69 3.30 6.01 -2.64
CA SER A 69 3.94 6.15 -1.33
C SER A 69 3.64 4.90 -0.52
N CYS A 70 4.66 4.24 0.01
CA CYS A 70 4.50 3.11 0.93
C CYS A 70 4.87 3.58 2.33
N ASN A 71 3.96 3.46 3.29
CA ASN A 71 4.18 3.88 4.68
C ASN A 71 4.68 5.33 4.79
N GLY A 72 4.15 6.22 3.95
CA GLY A 72 4.54 7.64 3.89
C GLY A 72 5.88 7.92 3.19
N LYS A 73 6.59 6.89 2.70
CA LYS A 73 7.82 7.06 1.92
C LYS A 73 7.50 7.00 0.43
N PRO A 74 7.92 8.01 -0.37
CA PRO A 74 7.69 7.99 -1.81
C PRO A 74 8.44 6.81 -2.43
N VAL A 75 7.72 5.97 -3.17
CA VAL A 75 8.29 4.87 -3.95
C VAL A 75 8.51 5.37 -5.36
N LYS A 76 9.75 5.24 -5.84
CA LYS A 76 10.09 5.51 -7.23
C LYS A 76 9.64 4.29 -8.04
N ILE A 77 8.69 4.51 -8.94
CA ILE A 77 8.14 3.51 -9.86
C ILE A 77 8.93 3.58 -11.18
#